data_AF-A0A349SNB0-F1
#
_entry.id   AF-A0A349SNB0-F1
#
_cell.length_a   1.000
_cell.length_b   1.000
_cell.length_c   1.000
_cell.angle_alpha   90.00
_cell.angle_beta   90.00
_cell.angle_gamma   90.00
#
_symmetry.space_group_name_H-M   'P 1'
#
loop_
_entity.id
_entity.type
_entity.pdbx_description
1 polymer ?
#
loop_
_entity_poly.entity_id
_entity_poly.type
_entity_poly.pdbx_seq_one_letter_code
_entity_poly.pdbx_strand_id
1 'polypeptide(L)'
;MNRQENLVNRILELVQERLPQDIGELGQDLRHNLGAVIRESLARMDLVTREEFDVQTKVLARTRARLEDLEKQVSALEQGPSGPNSPVKNAD
;
A
#
# COMPACT_ATOMS: atom_id res chain seq x y z
N MET A 1 -1.51 9.92 19.82
CA MET A 1 -2.10 11.23 19.52
C MET A 1 -1.17 11.97 18.55
N ASN A 2 -1.74 12.47 17.45
CA ASN A 2 -1.20 13.49 16.54
C ASN A 2 -0.06 13.16 15.54
N ARG A 3 -0.16 12.03 14.82
CA ARG A 3 0.75 11.70 13.68
C ARG A 3 0.58 12.62 12.46
N GLN A 4 -0.63 13.08 12.16
CA GLN A 4 -0.87 14.06 11.10
C GLN A 4 -0.20 15.40 11.43
N GLU A 5 -0.21 15.81 12.70
CA GLU A 5 0.48 17.02 13.13
C GLU A 5 2.00 16.91 12.92
N ASN A 6 2.61 15.74 13.16
CA ASN A 6 4.04 15.53 12.90
C ASN A 6 4.40 15.69 11.41
N LEU A 7 3.58 15.18 10.49
CA LEU A 7 3.83 15.31 9.05
C LEU A 7 3.65 16.78 8.60
N VAL A 8 2.60 17.43 9.09
CA VAL A 8 2.32 18.84 8.79
C VAL A 8 3.44 19.74 9.32
N ASN A 9 3.90 19.52 10.55
CA ASN A 9 4.99 20.29 11.14
C ASN A 9 6.28 20.11 10.34
N ARG A 10 6.59 18.89 9.91
CA ARG A 10 7.77 18.60 9.08
C ARG A 10 7.68 19.25 7.69
N ILE A 11 6.50 19.29 7.08
CA ILE A 11 6.30 20.02 5.81
C ILE A 11 6.44 21.52 6.04
N LEU A 12 5.90 22.06 7.13
CA LEU A 12 6.04 23.47 7.50
C LEU A 12 7.50 23.86 7.76
N GLU A 13 8.32 22.98 8.35
CA GLU A 13 9.76 23.18 8.54
C GLU A 13 10.50 23.21 7.19
N LEU A 14 10.22 22.25 6.29
CA LEU A 14 10.84 22.23 4.95
C LEU A 14 10.48 23.45 4.11
N VAL A 15 9.25 23.95 4.25
CA VAL A 15 8.80 25.19 3.60
C VAL A 15 9.55 26.39 4.20
N GLN A 16 9.75 26.43 5.52
CA GLN A 16 10.51 27.50 6.18
C GLN A 16 11.98 27.54 5.75
N GLU A 17 12.64 26.39 5.62
CA GLU A 17 14.03 26.31 5.15
C GLU A 17 14.22 26.82 3.70
N ARG A 18 13.13 26.85 2.92
CA ARG A 18 13.14 27.24 1.50
C ARG A 18 12.57 28.64 1.25
N LEU A 19 11.94 29.28 2.25
CA LEU A 19 11.38 30.62 2.12
C LEU A 19 12.44 31.68 2.48
N PRO A 20 12.56 32.78 1.71
CA PRO A 20 13.43 33.89 2.06
C PRO A 20 13.01 34.53 3.39
N GLN A 21 14.00 34.95 4.20
CA GLN A 21 13.77 35.50 5.55
C GLN A 21 13.01 36.84 5.54
N ASP A 22 12.92 37.50 4.38
CA ASP A 22 12.35 38.84 4.19
C ASP A 22 10.81 38.92 4.31
N ILE A 23 10.11 37.79 4.54
CA ILE A 23 8.63 37.76 4.53
C ILE A 23 8.01 38.10 5.91
N GLY A 24 8.80 38.28 6.98
CA GLY A 24 8.34 38.89 8.25
C GLY A 24 7.01 38.35 8.83
N GLU A 25 6.15 39.27 9.33
CA GLU A 25 4.80 38.95 9.87
C GLU A 25 3.85 38.36 8.82
N LEU A 26 3.90 38.82 7.56
CA LEU A 26 3.12 38.24 6.46
C LEU A 26 3.43 36.76 6.26
N GLY A 27 4.67 36.36 6.53
CA GLY A 27 5.10 34.97 6.51
C GLY A 27 4.45 34.14 7.61
N GLN A 28 4.11 34.71 8.78
CA GLN A 28 3.49 33.98 9.88
C GLN A 28 2.04 33.61 9.57
N ASP A 29 1.26 34.55 9.04
CA ASP A 29 -0.12 34.29 8.62
C ASP A 29 -0.18 33.32 7.43
N LEU A 30 0.74 33.48 6.46
CA LEU A 30 0.90 32.53 5.36
C LEU A 30 1.20 31.12 5.87
N ARG A 31 2.10 30.97 6.86
CA ARG A 31 2.41 29.65 7.46
C ARG A 31 1.20 29.03 8.13
N HIS A 32 0.43 29.82 8.88
CA HIS A 32 -0.77 29.34 9.54
C HIS A 32 -1.79 28.80 8.52
N ASN A 33 -2.05 29.59 7.49
CA ASN A 33 -2.97 29.22 6.41
C ASN A 33 -2.47 28.03 5.59
N LEU A 34 -1.18 27.96 5.24
CA LEU A 34 -0.59 26.80 4.58
C LEU A 34 -0.72 25.54 5.43
N GLY A 35 -0.43 25.62 6.73
CA GLY A 35 -0.54 24.50 7.65
C GLY A 35 -1.98 23.96 7.74
N ALA A 36 -2.97 24.85 7.73
CA ALA A 36 -4.39 24.49 7.71
C ALA A 36 -4.77 23.78 6.40
N VAL A 37 -4.39 24.33 5.24
CA VAL A 37 -4.66 23.73 3.93
C VAL A 37 -3.99 22.37 3.76
N ILE A 38 -2.73 22.22 4.21
CA ILE A 38 -2.00 20.95 4.16
C ILE A 38 -2.67 19.92 5.07
N ARG A 39 -3.08 20.30 6.29
CA ARG A 39 -3.84 19.42 7.19
C ARG A 39 -5.12 18.92 6.54
N GLU A 40 -5.89 19.84 5.97
CA GLU A 40 -7.16 19.52 5.32
C GLU A 40 -6.96 18.61 4.11
N SER A 41 -5.94 18.88 3.29
CA SER A 41 -5.62 18.06 2.13
C SER A 41 -5.16 16.66 2.52
N LEU A 42 -4.32 16.51 3.54
CA LEU A 42 -3.86 15.21 4.02
C LEU A 42 -4.98 14.42 4.72
N ALA A 43 -5.90 15.11 5.38
CA ALA A 43 -7.08 14.48 5.97
C ALA A 43 -8.05 13.92 4.92
N ARG A 44 -8.08 14.53 3.73
CA ARG A 44 -8.85 14.03 2.57
C ARG A 44 -8.16 12.91 1.80
N MET A 45 -6.86 12.69 2.02
CA MET A 45 -6.16 11.55 1.44
C MET A 45 -6.39 10.33 2.35
N ASP A 46 -6.74 9.18 1.79
CA ASP A 46 -6.85 7.90 2.51
C ASP A 46 -5.45 7.39 2.90
N LEU A 47 -4.76 8.15 3.75
CA LEU A 47 -3.39 7.89 4.14
C LEU A 47 -3.35 6.65 5.04
N VAL A 48 -2.89 5.54 4.48
CA VAL A 48 -2.49 4.37 5.26
C VAL A 48 -1.11 4.60 5.86
N THR A 49 -0.92 4.14 7.08
CA THR A 49 0.38 4.23 7.74
C THR A 49 1.37 3.28 7.08
N ARG A 50 2.68 3.57 7.19
CA ARG A 50 3.71 2.65 6.69
C ARG A 50 3.61 1.27 7.34
N GLU A 51 3.26 1.21 8.62
CA GLU A 51 3.06 -0.05 9.35
C GLU A 51 1.89 -0.85 8.77
N GLU A 52 0.74 -0.22 8.49
CA GLU A 52 -0.41 -0.86 7.86
C GLU A 52 -0.09 -1.33 6.42
N PHE A 53 0.64 -0.52 5.66
CA PHE A 53 1.14 -0.91 4.33
C PHE A 53 2.05 -2.12 4.39
N ASP A 54 3.00 -2.15 5.33
CA ASP A 54 3.93 -3.26 5.51
C ASP A 54 3.20 -4.54 5.96
N VAL A 55 2.17 -4.42 6.80
CA VAL A 55 1.29 -5.55 7.17
C VAL A 55 0.56 -6.10 5.95
N GLN A 56 -0.06 -5.24 5.14
CA GLN A 56 -0.76 -5.69 3.91
C GLN A 56 0.20 -6.37 2.93
N THR A 57 1.41 -5.84 2.78
CA THR A 57 2.46 -6.43 1.95
C THR A 57 2.83 -7.84 2.43
N LYS A 58 2.97 -8.04 3.75
CA LYS A 58 3.23 -9.37 4.34
C LYS A 58 2.07 -10.34 4.12
N VAL A 59 0.84 -9.87 4.26
CA VAL A 59 -0.36 -10.69 3.98
C VAL A 59 -0.37 -11.11 2.52
N LEU A 60 -0.12 -10.19 1.59
CA LEU A 60 -0.07 -10.50 0.15
C LEU A 60 1.04 -11.52 -0.18
N ALA A 61 2.23 -11.36 0.39
CA ALA A 61 3.33 -12.30 0.22
C ALA A 61 2.96 -13.71 0.69
N ARG A 62 2.33 -13.82 1.87
CA ARG A 62 1.83 -15.11 2.39
C ARG A 62 0.76 -15.73 1.51
N THR A 63 -0.15 -14.91 0.97
CA THR A 63 -1.20 -15.40 0.07
C THR A 63 -0.62 -15.93 -1.23
N ARG A 64 0.40 -15.27 -1.80
CA ARG A 64 1.12 -15.77 -2.99
C ARG A 64 1.80 -17.10 -2.73
N ALA A 65 2.53 -17.23 -1.63
CA ALA A 65 3.17 -18.50 -1.26
C ALA A 65 2.15 -19.65 -1.13
N ARG A 66 1.00 -19.38 -0.49
CA ARG A 66 -0.08 -20.36 -0.37
C ARG A 66 -0.71 -20.71 -1.72
N LEU A 67 -0.85 -19.73 -2.62
CA LEU A 67 -1.38 -19.95 -3.96
C LEU A 67 -0.45 -20.88 -4.75
N GLU A 68 0.86 -20.61 -4.74
CA GLU A 68 1.87 -21.45 -5.42
C GLU A 68 1.87 -22.89 -4.89
N ASP A 69 1.71 -23.08 -3.57
CA ASP A 69 1.63 -24.42 -2.98
C ASP A 69 0.36 -25.17 -3.39
N LEU A 70 -0.77 -24.46 -3.48
CA LEU A 70 -2.03 -25.04 -3.96
C LEU A 70 -1.97 -25.37 -5.45
N GLU A 71 -1.38 -24.50 -6.27
CA GLU A 71 -1.17 -24.76 -7.70
C GLU A 71 -0.31 -26.02 -7.92
N LYS A 72 0.74 -26.22 -7.13
CA LYS A 72 1.55 -27.45 -7.16
C LYS A 72 0.73 -28.68 -6.77
N GLN A 73 -0.09 -28.57 -5.73
CA GLN A 73 -0.96 -29.68 -5.30
C GLN A 73 -1.98 -30.04 -6.38
N VAL A 74 -2.63 -29.05 -6.99
CA VAL A 74 -3.56 -29.26 -8.09
C VAL A 74 -2.85 -29.90 -9.28
N SER A 75 -1.69 -29.38 -9.68
CA SER A 75 -0.93 -29.95 -10.79
C SER A 75 -0.49 -31.39 -10.52
N ALA A 76 -0.09 -31.72 -9.30
CA ALA A 76 0.24 -33.09 -8.91
C ALA A 76 -0.97 -34.03 -8.94
N LEU A 77 -2.16 -33.53 -8.61
CA LEU A 77 -3.42 -34.28 -8.68
C LEU A 77 -3.90 -34.46 -10.14
N GLU A 78 -3.72 -33.45 -10.98
CA GLU A 78 -4.02 -33.51 -12.42
C GLU A 78 -3.05 -34.43 -13.19
N GLN A 79 -1.82 -34.60 -12.67
CA GLN A 79 -0.82 -35.54 -13.21
C GLN A 79 -0.90 -36.94 -12.57
N GLY A 80 -1.71 -37.11 -11.53
CA GLY A 80 -2.09 -38.40 -10.95
C GLY A 80 -3.02 -39.17 -11.90
N PRO A 81 -3.00 -40.51 -11.84
CA PRO A 81 -3.12 -41.36 -13.01
C PRO A 81 -4.39 -41.09 -13.80
N SER A 82 -4.20 -40.94 -15.11
CA SER A 82 -5.17 -41.25 -16.14
C SER A 82 -6.14 -42.31 -15.62
N GLY A 83 -7.38 -41.90 -15.38
CA GLY A 83 -8.43 -42.81 -14.93
C GLY A 83 -8.51 -44.02 -15.88
N PRO A 84 -8.87 -45.20 -15.37
CA PRO A 84 -8.94 -46.42 -16.14
C PRO A 84 -10.13 -46.34 -17.11
N ASN A 85 -9.96 -45.65 -18.23
CA ASN A 85 -10.89 -45.74 -19.34
C ASN A 85 -10.10 -46.17 -20.57
N SER A 86 -9.93 -47.49 -20.64
CA SER A 86 -9.57 -48.19 -21.86
C SER A 86 -10.39 -47.61 -23.02
N PRO A 87 -9.78 -47.21 -24.14
CA PRO A 87 -10.54 -46.98 -25.35
C PRO A 87 -11.13 -48.33 -25.75
N VAL A 88 -12.44 -48.52 -25.51
CA VAL A 88 -13.20 -49.61 -26.10
C VAL A 88 -13.10 -49.40 -27.61
N LYS A 89 -12.18 -50.15 -28.24
CA LYS A 89 -12.04 -50.26 -29.67
C LYS A 89 -13.25 -51.02 -30.20
N ASN A 90 -14.36 -50.30 -30.37
CA ASN A 90 -15.47 -50.74 -31.20
C ASN A 90 -15.06 -50.51 -32.66
N ALA A 91 -14.48 -51.51 -33.33
CA ALA A 91 -14.53 -51.66 -34.78
C ALA A 91 -13.93 -53.01 -35.19
N ASP A 92 -14.80 -53.81 -35.84
CA ASP A 92 -14.62 -55.08 -36.56
C ASP A 92 -14.20 -56.35 -35.79
#